data_AF-A0A5C3MCD5-F1
#
_entry.id   AF-A0A5C3MCD5-F1
#
_cell.length_a   1.000
_cell.length_b   1.000
_cell.length_c   1.000
_cell.angle_alpha   90.00
_cell.angle_beta   90.00
_cell.angle_gamma   90.00
#
_symmetry.space_group_name_H-M   'P 1'
#
loop_
_entity.id
_entity.type
_entity.pdbx_description
1 polymer ?
#
loop_
_entity_poly.entity_id
_entity_poly.type
_entity_poly.pdbx_seq_one_letter_code
_entity_poly.pdbx_strand_id
1 'polypeptide(L)'
;MAEELALEKITPPKELTERDKDTIFKHFFCRLAEYRNTCELYASLESSMGMSSDENLRRLLNKELNVWAQSLLEKAWIVCYDHEKEKCPALDEYADTSTRTLPSLPPQQDLAKVLNTILFLMITISKSYSARTRAFMSTFGPLDEQAIVTTLKNPERAIEQAQKQTDEAKDDHAQRGKTMRAIGVGLGAVAGGVLVGVTGGLAAPLVGAGVATVLGWLGVGGSILGLLASGLASSSVVCAALFGYYGATSSANMVEKHTRELRDLAIVPVKKEKHDETLGVRLCVSGWLSSPEDVTAPWTVFGGDDTFALQWEIEALEELSNALSTLLKTQVMHILKAEILRRTILATLMSSLAPLAWLKIGQIIDNPWMNAKALAAKAGAILGDLLAKRVFGTRPVTLTGYSLGSLVIFEALQHLASLPPSETTHLIQDVFLFGTPAPTDPDVWASIRRLVAGRIVNGYASDDYILAVLSRVSNASWEVAGLHPVNVKGVENVLCECVTGHIMWRGMIGKCLEVCGAPGIVKSEVEVQMKEVAVPMEKEIEMSEEVEQKSKEGASNSGGR
;
A
#
# COMPACT_ATOMS: atom_id res chain seq x y z
N MET A 1 17.11 12.69 -23.98
CA MET A 1 15.71 12.85 -24.45
C MET A 1 14.68 12.30 -23.46
N ALA A 2 14.72 11.01 -23.05
CA ALA A 2 13.79 10.49 -22.03
C ALA A 2 13.98 11.13 -20.64
N GLU A 3 15.22 11.42 -20.25
CA GLU A 3 15.57 12.01 -18.93
C GLU A 3 15.31 13.53 -18.85
N GLU A 4 15.39 14.24 -19.99
CA GLU A 4 15.13 15.69 -20.10
C GLU A 4 13.65 16.01 -19.82
N LEU A 5 12.76 15.03 -20.08
CA LEU A 5 11.34 15.07 -19.73
C LEU A 5 11.07 14.91 -18.22
N ALA A 6 11.98 14.32 -17.43
CA ALA A 6 11.68 13.95 -16.05
C ALA A 6 11.60 15.17 -15.12
N LEU A 7 12.54 16.12 -15.21
CA LEU A 7 12.48 17.35 -14.41
C LEU A 7 11.28 18.25 -14.79
N GLU A 8 10.92 18.27 -16.07
CA GLU A 8 9.74 19.01 -16.56
C GLU A 8 8.41 18.43 -16.05
N LYS A 9 8.38 17.14 -15.72
CA LYS A 9 7.22 16.45 -15.12
C LYS A 9 7.07 16.67 -13.62
N ILE A 10 8.14 17.14 -12.95
CA ILE A 10 8.15 17.41 -11.50
C ILE A 10 8.28 18.91 -11.16
N THR A 11 8.31 19.77 -12.18
CA THR A 11 8.30 21.23 -12.03
C THR A 11 6.89 21.76 -12.33
N PRO A 12 6.30 22.66 -11.51
CA PRO A 12 4.99 23.23 -11.79
C PRO A 12 4.98 24.00 -13.13
N PRO A 13 3.89 23.92 -13.92
CA PRO A 13 3.71 24.73 -15.12
C PRO A 13 3.92 26.22 -14.88
N LYS A 14 4.62 26.90 -15.79
CA LYS A 14 4.82 28.36 -15.72
C LYS A 14 3.53 29.13 -16.02
N GLU A 15 2.60 28.49 -16.71
CA GLU A 15 1.34 29.05 -17.18
C GLU A 15 0.22 29.02 -16.13
N LEU A 16 0.42 28.33 -15.00
CA LEU A 16 -0.55 28.28 -13.90
C LEU A 16 -0.80 29.68 -13.33
N THR A 17 -2.05 30.13 -13.39
CA THR A 17 -2.43 31.42 -12.82
C THR A 17 -2.45 31.34 -11.29
N GLU A 18 -2.32 32.49 -10.61
CA GLU A 18 -2.46 32.54 -9.15
C GLU A 18 -3.83 32.02 -8.67
N ARG A 19 -4.88 32.19 -9.49
CA ARG A 19 -6.20 31.63 -9.21
C ARG A 19 -6.21 30.10 -9.28
N ASP A 20 -5.48 29.51 -10.22
CA ASP A 20 -5.38 28.06 -10.34
C ASP A 20 -4.63 27.47 -9.15
N LYS A 21 -3.51 28.09 -8.75
CA LYS A 21 -2.74 27.68 -7.57
C LYS A 21 -3.56 27.78 -6.28
N ASP A 22 -4.29 28.88 -6.09
CA ASP A 22 -5.21 29.06 -4.96
C ASP A 22 -6.32 27.99 -4.95
N THR A 23 -6.87 27.68 -6.12
CA THR A 23 -7.88 26.61 -6.28
C THR A 23 -7.30 25.24 -5.92
N ILE A 24 -6.12 24.90 -6.44
CA ILE A 24 -5.42 23.64 -6.11
C ILE A 24 -5.21 23.54 -4.60
N PHE A 25 -4.65 24.59 -3.97
CA PHE A 25 -4.36 24.57 -2.55
C PHE A 25 -5.63 24.41 -1.70
N LYS A 26 -6.72 25.11 -2.02
CA LYS A 26 -7.99 24.97 -1.29
C LYS A 26 -8.56 23.56 -1.37
N HIS A 27 -8.52 22.93 -2.55
CA HIS A 27 -8.90 21.52 -2.69
C HIS A 27 -7.96 20.60 -1.90
N PHE A 28 -6.65 20.85 -1.95
CA PHE A 28 -5.64 20.11 -1.21
C PHE A 28 -5.90 20.18 0.30
N PHE A 29 -6.10 21.38 0.84
CA PHE A 29 -6.41 21.63 2.24
C PHE A 29 -7.67 20.89 2.67
N CYS A 30 -8.80 21.09 1.97
CA CYS A 30 -10.08 20.51 2.37
C CYS A 30 -10.07 18.98 2.33
N ARG A 31 -9.49 18.40 1.28
CA ARG A 31 -9.39 16.94 1.16
C ARG A 31 -8.39 16.35 2.15
N LEU A 32 -7.32 17.06 2.48
CA LEU A 32 -6.35 16.61 3.49
C LEU A 32 -6.99 16.62 4.89
N ALA A 33 -7.78 17.64 5.21
CA ALA A 33 -8.59 17.70 6.43
C ALA A 33 -9.56 16.51 6.50
N GLU A 34 -10.29 16.22 5.42
CA GLU A 34 -11.21 15.08 5.34
C GLU A 34 -10.49 13.73 5.54
N TYR A 35 -9.34 13.55 4.88
CA TYR A 35 -8.51 12.36 5.02
C TYR A 35 -7.98 12.18 6.45
N ARG A 36 -7.51 13.26 7.07
CA ARG A 36 -7.05 13.28 8.47
C ARG A 36 -8.17 12.89 9.43
N ASN A 37 -9.35 13.50 9.28
CA ASN A 37 -10.54 13.20 10.10
C ASN A 37 -10.96 11.74 9.97
N THR A 38 -10.85 11.18 8.76
CA THR A 38 -11.13 9.74 8.52
C THR A 38 -10.12 8.85 9.25
N CYS A 39 -8.83 9.22 9.29
CA CYS A 39 -7.83 8.49 10.06
C CYS A 39 -8.07 8.57 11.58
N GLU A 40 -8.44 9.74 12.10
CA GLU A 40 -8.81 9.94 13.51
C GLU A 40 -10.05 9.13 13.91
N LEU A 41 -11.01 8.99 12.99
CA LEU A 41 -12.17 8.13 13.18
C LEU A 41 -11.76 6.66 13.36
N TYR A 42 -10.84 6.14 12.54
CA TYR A 42 -10.36 4.76 12.71
C TYR A 42 -9.65 4.54 14.05
N ALA A 43 -8.84 5.52 14.49
CA ALA A 43 -8.23 5.49 15.82
C ALA A 43 -9.26 5.49 16.96
N SER A 44 -10.34 6.27 16.79
CA SER A 44 -11.43 6.34 17.77
C SER A 44 -12.25 5.05 17.81
N LEU A 45 -12.46 4.40 16.66
CA LEU A 45 -13.16 3.12 16.57
C LEU A 45 -12.43 2.01 17.31
N GLU A 46 -11.12 1.84 17.08
CA GLU A 46 -10.30 0.88 17.84
C GLU A 46 -10.40 1.12 19.35
N SER A 47 -10.22 2.38 19.79
CA SER A 47 -10.31 2.74 21.21
C SER A 47 -11.69 2.47 21.82
N SER A 48 -12.76 2.48 21.01
CA SER A 48 -14.13 2.21 21.48
C SER A 48 -14.45 0.71 21.55
N MET A 49 -13.74 -0.12 20.79
CA MET A 49 -13.95 -1.57 20.71
C MET A 49 -13.05 -2.35 21.68
N GLY A 50 -11.87 -1.80 22.05
CA GLY A 50 -10.95 -2.44 22.99
C GLY A 50 -11.45 -2.45 24.44
N MET A 51 -11.17 -3.53 25.18
CA MET A 51 -11.53 -3.67 26.61
C MET A 51 -10.78 -2.70 27.55
N SER A 52 -9.64 -2.18 27.10
CA SER A 52 -8.94 -1.05 27.72
C SER A 52 -8.95 0.12 26.75
N SER A 53 -9.62 1.22 27.08
CA SER A 53 -9.54 2.47 26.33
C SER A 53 -8.11 3.03 26.45
N ASP A 54 -7.20 2.64 25.55
CA ASP A 54 -5.85 3.22 25.53
C ASP A 54 -5.89 4.61 24.90
N GLU A 55 -6.39 5.56 25.70
CA GLU A 55 -6.48 6.97 25.33
C GLU A 55 -5.08 7.57 25.07
N ASN A 56 -4.01 6.97 25.62
CA ASN A 56 -2.64 7.37 25.31
C ASN A 56 -2.27 7.00 23.87
N LEU A 57 -2.56 5.77 23.43
CA LEU A 57 -2.31 5.33 22.06
C LEU A 57 -3.03 6.23 21.05
N ARG A 58 -4.31 6.50 21.28
CA ARG A 58 -5.11 7.41 20.45
C ARG A 58 -4.49 8.81 20.35
N ARG A 59 -4.07 9.36 21.50
CA ARG A 59 -3.45 10.70 21.57
C ARG A 59 -2.11 10.75 20.82
N LEU A 60 -1.28 9.73 20.98
CA LEU A 60 0.00 9.62 20.28
C LEU A 60 -0.21 9.51 18.78
N LEU A 61 -1.15 8.69 18.32
CA LEU A 61 -1.46 8.57 16.91
C LEU A 61 -1.99 9.89 16.33
N ASN A 62 -2.94 10.55 16.99
CA ASN A 62 -3.47 11.83 16.52
C ASN A 62 -2.37 12.89 16.42
N LYS A 63 -1.41 12.89 17.36
CA LYS A 63 -0.23 13.76 17.28
C LYS A 63 0.60 13.47 16.03
N GLU A 64 0.94 12.21 15.75
CA GLU A 64 1.71 11.83 14.55
C GLU A 64 0.96 12.19 13.26
N LEU A 65 -0.36 11.95 13.21
CA LEU A 65 -1.22 12.30 12.08
C LEU A 65 -1.23 13.81 11.82
N ASN A 66 -1.38 14.62 12.87
CA ASN A 66 -1.41 16.08 12.76
C ASN A 66 -0.06 16.66 12.31
N VAL A 67 1.05 16.12 12.84
CA VAL A 67 2.41 16.51 12.42
C VAL A 67 2.63 16.19 10.95
N TRP A 68 2.26 14.98 10.51
CA TRP A 68 2.37 14.58 9.11
C TRP A 68 1.52 15.45 8.18
N ALA A 69 0.23 15.64 8.53
CA ALA A 69 -0.70 16.38 7.68
C ALA A 69 -0.29 17.86 7.56
N GLN A 70 0.10 18.50 8.66
CA GLN A 70 0.59 19.88 8.62
C GLN A 70 1.87 20.00 7.79
N SER A 71 2.82 19.07 7.95
CA SER A 71 4.07 19.06 7.17
C SER A 71 3.81 18.93 5.67
N LEU A 72 2.86 18.06 5.27
CA LEU A 72 2.45 17.90 3.87
C LEU A 72 1.75 19.16 3.34
N LEU A 73 0.87 19.76 4.14
CA LEU A 73 0.18 21.00 3.79
C LEU A 73 1.16 22.15 3.58
N GLU A 74 2.20 22.26 4.41
CA GLU A 74 3.27 23.25 4.24
C GLU A 74 4.00 23.10 2.91
N LYS A 75 4.24 21.87 2.42
CA LYS A 75 4.83 21.66 1.09
C LYS A 75 3.88 22.07 -0.03
N ALA A 76 2.58 21.78 0.12
CA ALA A 76 1.57 22.29 -0.81
C ALA A 76 1.49 23.81 -0.82
N TRP A 77 1.59 24.45 0.35
CA TRP A 77 1.61 25.91 0.49
C TRP A 77 2.80 26.52 -0.23
N ILE A 78 4.01 25.99 -0.01
CA ILE A 78 5.25 26.43 -0.68
C ILE A 78 5.12 26.37 -2.21
N VAL A 79 4.48 25.32 -2.74
CA VAL A 79 4.32 25.15 -4.19
C VAL A 79 3.23 26.08 -4.76
N CYS A 80 2.18 26.38 -4.00
CA CYS A 80 1.04 27.15 -4.47
C CYS A 80 1.15 28.67 -4.21
N TYR A 81 1.86 29.10 -3.17
CA TYR A 81 2.00 30.51 -2.78
C TYR A 81 3.47 30.90 -2.65
N ASP A 82 3.87 31.98 -3.33
CA ASP A 82 5.21 32.54 -3.22
C ASP A 82 5.39 33.30 -1.89
N HIS A 83 6.57 33.17 -1.30
CA HIS A 83 6.85 33.21 0.14
C HIS A 83 6.73 34.56 0.86
N GLU A 84 6.13 35.58 0.28
CA GLU A 84 6.46 36.93 0.74
C GLU A 84 5.74 37.39 2.01
N LYS A 85 4.54 36.91 2.39
CA LYS A 85 3.81 37.51 3.54
C LYS A 85 2.88 36.64 4.40
N GLU A 86 2.47 35.44 3.98
CA GLU A 86 1.43 34.68 4.69
C GLU A 86 1.93 33.33 5.20
N LYS A 87 1.65 33.04 6.48
CA LYS A 87 1.95 31.76 7.12
C LYS A 87 0.96 30.71 6.59
N CYS A 88 1.45 29.51 6.29
CA CYS A 88 0.61 28.36 5.95
C CYS A 88 -0.50 28.20 7.01
N PRO A 89 -1.78 28.06 6.60
CA PRO A 89 -2.88 27.87 7.55
C PRO A 89 -2.68 26.59 8.37
N ALA A 90 -3.16 26.63 9.61
CA ALA A 90 -3.14 25.46 10.47
C ALA A 90 -4.26 24.48 10.07
N LEU A 91 -3.94 23.19 10.01
CA LEU A 91 -4.91 22.12 9.79
C LEU A 91 -5.45 21.63 11.13
N ASP A 92 -6.34 22.40 11.75
CA ASP A 92 -6.94 22.06 13.05
C ASP A 92 -8.21 21.19 12.93
N GLU A 93 -8.80 20.85 14.08
CA GLU A 93 -10.01 20.02 14.18
C GLU A 93 -11.26 20.65 13.55
N TYR A 94 -11.26 21.97 13.32
CA TYR A 94 -12.34 22.74 12.71
C TYR A 94 -12.06 23.10 11.25
N ALA A 95 -10.98 22.58 10.66
CA ALA A 95 -10.63 22.81 9.26
C ALA A 95 -11.80 22.43 8.33
N ASP A 96 -12.12 23.33 7.39
CA ASP A 96 -13.16 23.07 6.40
C ASP A 96 -12.79 21.87 5.52
N THR A 97 -13.77 20.99 5.29
CA THR A 97 -13.65 19.79 4.45
C THR A 97 -14.50 19.89 3.18
N SER A 98 -15.31 20.94 3.05
CA SER A 98 -16.23 21.12 1.94
C SER A 98 -15.51 21.54 0.66
N THR A 99 -15.60 20.69 -0.36
CA THR A 99 -15.11 21.00 -1.71
C THR A 99 -16.23 21.52 -2.64
N ARG A 100 -17.49 21.50 -2.19
CA ARG A 100 -18.68 21.73 -3.04
C ARG A 100 -18.73 23.13 -3.66
N THR A 101 -18.21 24.13 -2.95
CA THR A 101 -18.23 25.53 -3.37
C THR A 101 -16.94 25.97 -4.05
N LEU A 102 -15.95 25.07 -4.16
CA LEU A 102 -14.66 25.38 -4.76
C LEU A 102 -14.77 25.36 -6.30
N PRO A 103 -13.99 26.21 -7.00
CA PRO A 103 -13.87 26.12 -8.46
C PRO A 103 -13.35 24.74 -8.90
N SER A 104 -13.57 24.39 -10.17
CA SER A 104 -13.01 23.17 -10.75
C SER A 104 -11.48 23.21 -10.72
N LEU A 105 -10.86 22.07 -10.43
CA LEU A 105 -9.42 21.90 -10.55
C LEU A 105 -8.94 22.15 -11.99
N PRO A 106 -7.69 22.61 -12.18
CA PRO A 106 -7.09 22.75 -13.50
C PRO A 106 -6.91 21.39 -14.20
N PRO A 107 -6.53 21.37 -15.49
CA PRO A 107 -6.32 20.13 -16.24
C PRO A 107 -5.41 19.14 -15.50
N GLN A 108 -5.72 17.85 -15.63
CA GLN A 108 -5.04 16.78 -14.87
C GLN A 108 -3.52 16.79 -15.05
N GLN A 109 -3.02 17.17 -16.24
CA GLN A 109 -1.58 17.24 -16.52
C GLN A 109 -0.87 18.31 -15.68
N ASP A 110 -1.50 19.47 -15.49
CA ASP A 110 -0.95 20.57 -14.70
C ASP A 110 -1.03 20.27 -13.21
N LEU A 111 -2.18 19.72 -12.77
CA LEU A 111 -2.36 19.24 -11.41
C LEU A 111 -1.34 18.16 -11.04
N ALA A 112 -1.10 17.19 -11.93
CA ALA A 112 -0.13 16.12 -11.70
C ALA A 112 1.28 16.66 -11.50
N LYS A 113 1.72 17.65 -12.30
CA LYS A 113 3.02 18.30 -12.11
C LYS A 113 3.14 18.98 -10.76
N VAL A 114 2.12 19.73 -10.33
CA VAL A 114 2.08 20.38 -9.01
C VAL A 114 2.17 19.34 -7.88
N LEU A 115 1.40 18.27 -7.97
CA LEU A 115 1.43 17.17 -6.99
C LEU A 115 2.79 16.46 -6.99
N ASN A 116 3.39 16.19 -8.16
CA ASN A 116 4.72 15.61 -8.25
C ASN A 116 5.78 16.50 -7.59
N THR A 117 5.69 17.82 -7.75
CA THR A 117 6.56 18.78 -7.06
C THR A 117 6.40 18.70 -5.54
N ILE A 118 5.16 18.70 -5.04
CA ILE A 118 4.86 18.59 -3.60
C ILE A 118 5.43 17.28 -3.06
N LEU A 119 5.23 16.18 -3.77
CA LEU A 119 5.73 14.87 -3.39
C LEU A 119 7.26 14.81 -3.39
N PHE A 120 7.89 15.35 -4.43
CA PHE A 120 9.35 15.42 -4.53
C PHE A 120 9.96 16.21 -3.38
N LEU A 121 9.40 17.37 -3.04
CA LEU A 121 9.83 18.18 -1.90
C LEU A 121 9.63 17.42 -0.58
N MET A 122 8.49 16.74 -0.42
CA MET A 122 8.23 15.93 0.76
C MET A 122 9.29 14.84 0.92
N ILE A 123 9.50 14.03 -0.12
CA ILE A 123 10.45 12.91 -0.12
C ILE A 123 11.89 13.37 0.15
N THR A 124 12.33 14.44 -0.51
CA THR A 124 13.72 14.91 -0.36
C THR A 124 13.98 15.53 1.00
N ILE A 125 13.01 16.24 1.58
CA ILE A 125 13.15 16.88 2.91
C ILE A 125 13.02 15.82 4.02
N SER A 126 12.02 14.94 3.95
CA SER A 126 11.77 13.93 4.99
C SER A 126 12.61 12.67 4.85
N LYS A 127 13.26 12.47 3.69
CA LYS A 127 13.99 11.25 3.32
C LYS A 127 13.12 9.98 3.44
N SER A 128 11.81 10.15 3.24
CA SER A 128 10.82 9.10 3.42
C SER A 128 9.61 9.30 2.51
N TYR A 129 9.00 8.19 2.10
CA TYR A 129 7.74 8.23 1.38
C TYR A 129 6.64 7.58 2.22
N SER A 130 5.83 8.43 2.86
CA SER A 130 4.74 7.98 3.72
C SER A 130 3.63 7.32 2.92
N ALA A 131 3.17 6.14 3.37
CA ALA A 131 1.98 5.48 2.82
C ALA A 131 0.74 6.39 2.85
N ARG A 132 0.61 7.23 3.88
CA ARG A 132 -0.50 8.19 3.95
C ARG A 132 -0.40 9.29 2.91
N THR A 133 0.82 9.74 2.59
CA THR A 133 1.03 10.70 1.50
C THR A 133 0.62 10.09 0.17
N ARG A 134 1.07 8.86 -0.12
CA ARG A 134 0.71 8.14 -1.35
C ARG A 134 -0.81 7.92 -1.47
N ALA A 135 -1.44 7.40 -0.42
CA ALA A 135 -2.89 7.17 -0.36
C ALA A 135 -3.72 8.45 -0.52
N PHE A 136 -3.30 9.54 0.12
CA PHE A 136 -3.99 10.83 -0.01
C PHE A 136 -3.81 11.43 -1.40
N MET A 137 -2.59 11.48 -1.92
CA MET A 137 -2.30 12.16 -3.19
C MET A 137 -2.91 11.42 -4.40
N SER A 138 -3.07 10.09 -4.33
CA SER A 138 -3.75 9.32 -5.37
C SER A 138 -5.24 9.69 -5.54
N THR A 139 -5.86 10.34 -4.56
CA THR A 139 -7.26 10.84 -4.67
C THR A 139 -7.42 11.99 -5.66
N PHE A 140 -6.32 12.62 -6.08
CA PHE A 140 -6.30 13.65 -7.12
C PHE A 140 -6.02 13.07 -8.52
N GLY A 141 -5.66 11.79 -8.60
CA GLY A 141 -5.32 11.10 -9.85
C GLY A 141 -3.92 10.51 -9.84
N PRO A 142 -3.43 10.02 -11.00
CA PRO A 142 -2.15 9.32 -11.09
C PRO A 142 -0.97 10.26 -10.82
N LEU A 143 -0.03 9.79 -9.99
CA LEU A 143 1.24 10.43 -9.72
C LEU A 143 2.32 9.87 -10.66
N ASP A 144 3.25 10.71 -11.11
CA ASP A 144 4.39 10.25 -11.91
C ASP A 144 5.56 9.88 -10.98
N GLU A 145 5.38 8.82 -10.20
CA GLU A 145 6.39 8.29 -9.29
C GLU A 145 7.67 7.88 -10.03
N GLN A 146 7.54 7.42 -11.29
CA GLN A 146 8.68 7.06 -12.13
C GLN A 146 9.55 8.29 -12.43
N ALA A 147 8.95 9.43 -12.80
CA ALA A 147 9.71 10.66 -13.01
C ALA A 147 10.49 11.06 -11.75
N ILE A 148 9.88 10.95 -10.57
CA ILE A 148 10.54 11.25 -9.29
C ILE A 148 11.76 10.33 -9.07
N VAL A 149 11.63 9.02 -9.28
CA VAL A 149 12.76 8.09 -9.14
C VAL A 149 13.85 8.43 -10.14
N THR A 150 13.51 8.64 -11.42
CA THR A 150 14.48 8.98 -12.46
C THR A 150 15.24 10.25 -12.11
N THR A 151 14.57 11.28 -11.58
CA THR A 151 15.21 12.53 -11.15
C THR A 151 16.10 12.31 -9.93
N LEU A 152 15.66 11.53 -8.92
CA LEU A 152 16.48 11.23 -7.74
C LEU A 152 17.74 10.41 -8.06
N LYS A 153 17.67 9.48 -9.03
CA LYS A 153 18.81 8.66 -9.43
C LYS A 153 19.81 9.37 -10.35
N ASN A 154 19.41 10.47 -10.99
CA ASN A 154 20.24 11.22 -11.94
C ASN A 154 20.32 12.71 -11.56
N PRO A 155 20.89 13.06 -10.39
CA PRO A 155 20.84 14.40 -9.84
C PRO A 155 21.65 15.43 -10.65
N GLU A 156 22.75 15.05 -11.29
CA GLU A 156 23.67 16.00 -11.94
C GLU A 156 22.98 16.78 -13.07
N ARG A 157 22.25 16.07 -13.95
CA ARG A 157 21.51 16.68 -15.07
C ARG A 157 20.29 17.47 -14.59
N ALA A 158 19.60 16.97 -13.56
CA ALA A 158 18.45 17.65 -13.00
C ALA A 158 18.85 18.96 -12.30
N ILE A 159 20.01 19.00 -11.64
CA ILE A 159 20.59 20.22 -11.07
C ILE A 159 20.97 21.22 -12.17
N GLU A 160 21.63 20.77 -13.24
CA GLU A 160 22.02 21.63 -14.37
C GLU A 160 20.80 22.28 -15.04
N GLN A 161 19.74 21.50 -15.26
CA GLN A 161 18.49 21.99 -15.85
C GLN A 161 17.75 22.94 -14.89
N ALA A 162 17.70 22.65 -13.59
CA ALA A 162 17.13 23.54 -12.58
C ALA A 162 17.90 24.88 -12.49
N GLN A 163 19.23 24.86 -12.59
CA GLN A 163 20.07 26.05 -12.62
C GLN A 163 19.78 26.91 -13.84
N LYS A 164 19.75 26.30 -15.04
CA LYS A 164 19.44 27.00 -16.28
C LYS A 164 18.07 27.69 -16.24
N GLN A 165 17.03 26.99 -15.77
CA GLN A 165 15.69 27.57 -15.64
C GLN A 165 15.60 28.68 -14.59
N THR A 166 16.41 28.59 -13.53
CA THR A 166 16.52 29.64 -12.51
C THR A 166 17.19 30.89 -13.07
N ASP A 167 18.25 30.73 -13.86
CA ASP A 167 18.96 31.85 -14.48
C ASP A 167 18.09 32.56 -15.53
N GLU A 168 17.36 31.80 -16.35
CA GLU A 168 16.35 32.35 -17.27
C GLU A 168 15.26 33.14 -16.52
N ALA A 169 14.74 32.62 -15.40
CA ALA A 169 13.72 33.29 -14.61
C ALA A 169 14.25 34.59 -13.94
N LYS A 170 15.51 34.58 -13.48
CA LYS A 170 16.19 35.78 -12.96
C LYS A 170 16.37 36.84 -14.05
N ASP A 171 16.74 36.43 -15.25
CA ASP A 171 16.93 37.33 -16.38
C ASP A 171 15.59 37.97 -16.80
N ASP A 172 14.50 37.20 -16.87
CA ASP A 172 13.16 37.70 -17.14
C ASP A 172 12.68 38.71 -16.06
N HIS A 173 12.91 38.40 -14.77
CA HIS A 173 12.61 39.32 -13.68
C HIS A 173 13.46 40.59 -13.74
N ALA A 174 14.75 40.48 -14.08
CA ALA A 174 15.64 41.61 -14.25
C ALA A 174 15.21 42.50 -15.43
N GLN A 175 14.73 41.91 -16.53
CA GLN A 175 14.20 42.66 -17.69
C GLN A 175 12.86 43.33 -17.39
N ARG A 176 11.94 42.65 -16.69
CA ARG A 176 10.67 43.25 -16.22
C ARG A 176 10.91 44.38 -15.22
N GLY A 177 11.86 44.22 -14.31
CA GLY A 177 12.27 45.27 -13.37
C GLY A 177 12.86 46.50 -14.06
N LYS A 178 13.67 46.31 -15.12
CA LYS A 178 14.16 47.42 -15.96
C LYS A 178 13.02 48.13 -16.69
N THR A 179 12.04 47.38 -17.18
CA THR A 179 10.85 47.92 -17.89
C THR A 179 9.95 48.73 -16.95
N MET A 180 9.66 48.21 -15.76
CA MET A 180 8.90 48.93 -14.73
C MET A 180 9.64 50.16 -14.20
N ARG A 181 10.98 50.11 -14.11
CA ARG A 181 11.80 51.26 -13.75
C ARG A 181 11.83 52.32 -14.86
N ALA A 182 11.81 51.92 -16.13
CA ALA A 182 11.69 52.84 -17.26
C ALA A 182 10.30 53.53 -17.33
N ILE A 183 9.23 52.78 -17.06
CA ILE A 183 7.86 53.32 -16.96
C ILE A 183 7.71 54.24 -15.75
N GLY A 184 8.27 53.86 -14.60
CA GLY A 184 8.28 54.68 -13.38
C GLY A 184 9.10 55.97 -13.51
N VAL A 185 10.22 55.94 -14.24
CA VAL A 185 11.00 57.15 -14.59
C VAL A 185 10.24 58.02 -15.60
N GLY A 186 9.42 57.45 -16.48
CA GLY A 186 8.54 58.19 -17.38
C GLY A 186 7.35 58.88 -16.70
N LEU A 187 6.82 58.30 -15.61
CA LEU A 187 5.74 58.88 -14.80
C LEU A 187 6.24 59.87 -13.74
N GLY A 188 7.49 59.72 -13.25
CA GLY A 188 8.09 60.64 -12.26
C GLY A 188 8.71 61.92 -12.83
N ALA A 189 8.76 62.06 -14.15
CA ALA A 189 9.33 63.24 -14.81
C ALA A 189 8.35 64.43 -14.91
N VAL A 190 7.08 64.26 -14.53
CA VAL A 190 6.10 65.35 -14.43
C VAL A 190 5.90 65.66 -12.95
N ALA A 191 6.64 66.67 -12.47
CA ALA A 191 6.69 67.18 -11.10
C ALA A 191 7.57 66.41 -10.09
N GLY A 192 8.89 66.42 -10.34
CA GLY A 192 9.94 66.61 -9.32
C GLY A 192 9.92 65.72 -8.07
N GLY A 193 10.64 64.59 -8.12
CA GLY A 193 11.04 63.86 -6.92
C GLY A 193 11.91 62.64 -7.21
N VAL A 194 13.24 62.78 -7.06
CA VAL A 194 14.18 61.66 -7.04
C VAL A 194 14.41 61.26 -5.58
N LEU A 195 13.95 60.07 -5.21
CA LEU A 195 14.37 59.37 -3.98
C LEU A 195 14.75 57.93 -4.35
N VAL A 196 15.94 57.78 -4.93
CA VAL A 196 16.56 56.46 -5.11
C VAL A 196 17.25 56.10 -3.80
N GLY A 197 16.61 55.24 -3.01
CA GLY A 197 17.21 54.60 -1.84
C GLY A 197 18.33 53.63 -2.26
N VAL A 198 19.58 54.04 -2.07
CA VAL A 198 20.78 53.19 -2.21
C VAL A 198 21.28 52.86 -0.80
N THR A 199 20.62 51.94 -0.08
CA THR A 199 21.16 51.42 1.20
C THR A 199 20.74 49.99 1.60
N GLY A 200 19.98 49.24 0.80
CA GLY A 200 19.45 47.93 1.25
C GLY A 200 20.35 46.69 1.13
N GLY A 201 21.68 46.82 1.10
CA GLY A 201 22.57 45.74 0.63
C GLY A 201 23.54 45.08 1.62
N LEU A 202 23.50 45.38 2.93
CA LEU A 202 24.48 44.82 3.88
C LEU A 202 23.89 44.60 5.29
N ALA A 203 23.64 43.33 5.65
CA ALA A 203 23.62 42.88 7.03
C ALA A 203 24.12 41.42 7.10
N ALA A 204 25.15 41.20 7.92
CA ALA A 204 25.92 39.97 8.07
C ALA A 204 25.12 38.78 8.67
N PRO A 205 25.57 37.52 8.47
CA PRO A 205 24.96 36.36 9.11
C PRO A 205 25.35 36.30 10.59
N LEU A 206 24.37 36.36 11.50
CA LEU A 206 24.59 36.13 12.92
C LEU A 206 24.47 34.63 13.22
N VAL A 207 25.59 34.01 13.59
CA VAL A 207 25.66 32.61 14.05
C VAL A 207 25.02 32.50 15.45
N GLY A 208 23.98 31.67 15.57
CA GLY A 208 23.36 31.28 16.84
C GLY A 208 22.65 29.91 16.68
N ALA A 209 22.95 28.98 17.57
CA ALA A 209 22.65 27.55 17.46
C ALA A 209 21.15 27.19 17.43
N GLY A 210 20.75 26.37 16.45
CA GLY A 210 19.44 25.72 16.38
C GLY A 210 18.94 25.59 14.93
N VAL A 211 18.65 24.37 14.48
CA VAL A 211 18.20 24.00 13.12
C VAL A 211 16.94 24.79 12.71
N ALA A 212 17.07 25.91 11.99
CA ALA A 212 15.91 26.62 11.39
C ALA A 212 16.22 27.73 10.34
N THR A 213 17.44 27.89 9.82
CA THR A 213 17.68 28.91 8.76
C THR A 213 17.52 28.29 7.38
N VAL A 214 16.29 28.18 6.90
CA VAL A 214 16.00 27.93 5.49
C VAL A 214 16.49 29.15 4.68
N LEU A 215 17.52 28.88 3.88
CA LEU A 215 18.21 29.65 2.83
C LEU A 215 17.42 30.76 2.10
N GLY A 216 17.10 31.86 2.79
CA GLY A 216 16.21 32.92 2.28
C GLY A 216 16.85 34.28 1.92
N TRP A 217 18.17 34.41 1.77
CA TRP A 217 18.79 35.75 1.64
C TRP A 217 19.30 36.13 0.22
N LEU A 218 19.42 35.18 -0.72
CA LEU A 218 19.80 35.48 -2.11
C LEU A 218 19.07 34.56 -3.10
N GLY A 219 17.82 34.88 -3.43
CA GLY A 219 17.19 34.69 -4.76
C GLY A 219 17.21 33.30 -5.44
N VAL A 220 17.57 32.22 -4.76
CA VAL A 220 17.55 30.84 -5.31
C VAL A 220 16.93 29.87 -4.31
N GLY A 221 17.36 29.86 -3.04
CA GLY A 221 16.92 28.89 -2.03
C GLY A 221 15.47 28.96 -1.56
N GLY A 222 14.74 30.04 -1.86
CA GLY A 222 13.30 30.20 -1.56
C GLY A 222 12.37 29.94 -2.75
N SER A 223 12.91 29.84 -3.96
CA SER A 223 12.11 29.51 -5.15
C SER A 223 11.87 28.01 -5.25
N ILE A 224 10.78 27.59 -5.88
CA ILE A 224 10.48 26.16 -6.11
C ILE A 224 11.67 25.45 -6.79
N LEU A 225 12.30 26.07 -7.80
CA LEU A 225 13.46 25.50 -8.49
C LEU A 225 14.68 25.33 -7.59
N GLY A 226 14.99 26.30 -6.70
CA GLY A 226 16.11 26.15 -5.78
C GLY A 226 15.84 25.17 -4.64
N LEU A 227 14.58 24.99 -4.23
CA LEU A 227 14.18 23.92 -3.31
C LEU A 227 14.35 22.54 -3.97
N LEU A 228 13.95 22.38 -5.24
CA LEU A 228 14.20 21.16 -6.02
C LEU A 228 15.70 20.86 -6.12
N ALA A 229 16.53 21.85 -6.48
CA ALA A 229 17.98 21.71 -6.58
C ALA A 229 18.63 21.32 -5.23
N SER A 230 18.15 21.92 -4.12
CA SER A 230 18.62 21.58 -2.77
C SER A 230 18.27 20.14 -2.38
N GLY A 231 17.06 19.68 -2.73
CA GLY A 231 16.65 18.29 -2.54
C GLY A 231 17.55 17.32 -3.30
N LEU A 232 17.83 17.62 -4.58
CA LEU A 232 18.70 16.82 -5.45
C LEU A 232 20.15 16.73 -4.98
N ALA A 233 20.67 17.77 -4.33
CA ALA A 233 22.02 17.73 -3.74
C ALA A 233 22.16 16.65 -2.64
N SER A 234 21.04 16.20 -2.06
CA SER A 234 21.00 15.12 -1.05
C SER A 234 20.44 13.79 -1.59
N SER A 235 20.26 13.69 -2.90
CA SER A 235 19.61 12.55 -3.58
C SER A 235 20.20 11.18 -3.24
N SER A 236 21.52 11.04 -3.08
CA SER A 236 22.15 9.76 -2.71
C SER A 236 21.70 9.25 -1.34
N VAL A 237 21.56 10.15 -0.36
CA VAL A 237 21.04 9.84 0.98
C VAL A 237 19.54 9.52 0.93
N VAL A 238 18.79 10.27 0.12
CA VAL A 238 17.36 10.03 -0.09
C VAL A 238 17.13 8.65 -0.73
N CYS A 239 17.86 8.31 -1.80
CA CYS A 239 17.80 7.00 -2.45
C CYS A 239 18.18 5.88 -1.48
N ALA A 240 19.26 6.04 -0.72
CA ALA A 240 19.65 5.04 0.29
C ALA A 240 18.56 4.80 1.33
N ALA A 241 17.87 5.87 1.78
CA ALA A 241 16.78 5.77 2.75
C ALA A 241 15.52 5.11 2.14
N LEU A 242 15.12 5.51 0.93
CA LEU A 242 13.92 5.01 0.25
C LEU A 242 14.06 3.52 -0.10
N PHE A 243 15.15 3.15 -0.77
CA PHE A 243 15.28 1.82 -1.34
C PHE A 243 15.79 0.80 -0.32
N GLY A 244 16.47 1.24 0.74
CA GLY A 244 16.88 0.39 1.85
C GLY A 244 17.72 -0.81 1.39
N TYR A 245 17.68 -1.90 2.16
CA TYR A 245 18.47 -3.09 1.87
C TYR A 245 17.96 -3.84 0.61
N TYR A 246 16.65 -4.00 0.51
CA TYR A 246 16.00 -4.77 -0.56
C TYR A 246 15.87 -4.03 -1.90
N GLY A 247 16.06 -2.71 -1.93
CA GLY A 247 16.12 -1.93 -3.16
C GLY A 247 17.54 -1.57 -3.60
N ALA A 248 18.53 -1.49 -2.69
CA ALA A 248 19.91 -1.13 -3.04
C ALA A 248 20.79 -2.30 -3.53
N THR A 249 20.34 -3.56 -3.39
CA THR A 249 21.13 -4.75 -3.74
C THR A 249 20.49 -5.51 -4.91
N SER A 250 21.31 -5.91 -5.90
CA SER A 250 20.88 -6.82 -6.96
C SER A 250 20.32 -8.09 -6.31
N SER A 251 19.13 -8.54 -6.76
CA SER A 251 18.30 -9.65 -6.27
C SER A 251 18.98 -11.00 -6.01
N ALA A 252 20.30 -11.12 -6.19
CA ALA A 252 21.08 -12.35 -5.99
C ALA A 252 21.46 -12.61 -4.52
N ASN A 253 21.34 -11.64 -3.61
CA ASN A 253 21.79 -11.75 -2.21
C ASN A 253 20.68 -11.56 -1.16
N MET A 254 19.40 -11.68 -1.53
CA MET A 254 18.33 -11.50 -0.55
C MET A 254 18.41 -12.58 0.52
N VAL A 255 18.23 -12.11 1.77
CA VAL A 255 18.62 -12.83 2.97
C VAL A 255 17.74 -14.06 3.15
N GLU A 256 18.32 -15.25 2.97
CA GLU A 256 17.85 -16.47 3.59
C GLU A 256 18.15 -16.36 5.09
N LYS A 257 17.14 -15.99 5.88
CA LYS A 257 17.30 -15.86 7.32
C LYS A 257 16.70 -17.08 7.98
N HIS A 258 17.54 -18.09 8.18
CA HIS A 258 17.25 -19.14 9.15
C HIS A 258 17.12 -18.48 10.53
N THR A 259 15.88 -18.37 11.01
CA THR A 259 15.64 -17.99 12.40
C THR A 259 15.60 -19.28 13.22
N ARG A 260 15.81 -19.21 14.54
CA ARG A 260 15.64 -20.44 15.37
C ARG A 260 14.22 -21.02 15.29
N GLU A 261 13.27 -20.24 14.80
CA GLU A 261 11.84 -20.55 14.83
C GLU A 261 11.28 -20.99 13.47
N LEU A 262 11.93 -20.60 12.36
CA LEU A 262 11.59 -20.96 10.98
C LEU A 262 12.82 -21.48 10.24
N ARG A 263 12.66 -22.62 9.57
CA ARG A 263 13.67 -23.27 8.73
C ARG A 263 13.90 -22.48 7.45
N ASP A 264 12.82 -22.04 6.83
CA ASP A 264 12.88 -21.38 5.53
C ASP A 264 12.12 -20.05 5.59
N LEU A 265 12.85 -18.96 5.39
CA LEU A 265 12.30 -17.61 5.34
C LEU A 265 13.17 -16.75 4.44
N ALA A 266 12.59 -16.27 3.34
CA ALA A 266 13.24 -15.36 2.42
C ALA A 266 12.23 -14.41 1.77
N ILE A 267 12.70 -13.24 1.35
CA ILE A 267 11.93 -12.33 0.50
C ILE A 267 12.54 -12.43 -0.89
N VAL A 268 11.72 -12.78 -1.89
CA VAL A 268 12.16 -13.06 -3.27
C VAL A 268 11.40 -12.18 -4.25
N PRO A 269 12.01 -11.64 -5.32
CA PRO A 269 11.32 -10.85 -6.31
C PRO A 269 10.47 -11.77 -7.18
N VAL A 270 9.28 -11.29 -7.54
CA VAL A 270 8.40 -12.03 -8.44
C VAL A 270 8.91 -11.98 -9.88
N LYS A 271 9.40 -10.82 -10.31
CA LYS A 271 10.02 -10.64 -11.64
C LYS A 271 11.54 -10.59 -11.49
N LYS A 272 12.25 -11.47 -12.21
CA LYS A 272 13.72 -11.56 -12.18
C LYS A 272 14.41 -10.49 -13.04
N GLU A 273 13.67 -9.84 -13.94
CA GLU A 273 14.21 -8.79 -14.81
C GLU A 273 14.50 -7.51 -14.01
N LYS A 274 15.59 -6.83 -14.37
CA LYS A 274 15.91 -5.51 -13.82
C LYS A 274 14.97 -4.47 -14.41
N HIS A 275 13.92 -4.13 -13.67
CA HIS A 275 13.16 -2.92 -13.91
C HIS A 275 13.70 -1.77 -13.06
N ASP A 276 13.37 -0.54 -13.45
CA ASP A 276 13.62 0.64 -12.62
C ASP A 276 12.91 0.46 -11.28
N GLU A 277 13.65 0.52 -10.17
CA GLU A 277 13.06 0.48 -8.82
C GLU A 277 11.95 1.52 -8.69
N THR A 278 10.87 1.15 -8.00
CA THR A 278 9.71 2.02 -7.83
C THR A 278 9.57 2.54 -6.40
N LEU A 279 8.77 3.59 -6.22
CA LEU A 279 8.54 4.18 -4.90
C LEU A 279 7.56 3.37 -4.05
N GLY A 280 6.78 2.47 -4.66
CA GLY A 280 5.89 1.54 -3.98
C GLY A 280 6.46 0.13 -3.90
N VAL A 281 6.19 -0.57 -2.80
CA VAL A 281 6.55 -1.99 -2.65
C VAL A 281 5.29 -2.81 -2.47
N ARG A 282 5.23 -3.97 -3.11
CA ARG A 282 4.23 -4.98 -2.89
C ARG A 282 4.88 -6.24 -2.36
N LEU A 283 4.39 -6.73 -1.22
CA LEU A 283 4.77 -8.01 -0.66
C LEU A 283 3.58 -8.96 -0.71
N CYS A 284 3.77 -10.05 -1.45
CA CYS A 284 2.79 -11.09 -1.63
C CYS A 284 3.11 -12.32 -0.79
N VAL A 285 2.09 -13.01 -0.27
CA VAL A 285 2.28 -14.20 0.57
C VAL A 285 1.31 -15.30 0.17
N SER A 286 1.85 -16.40 -0.36
CA SER A 286 1.11 -17.62 -0.70
C SER A 286 0.79 -18.41 0.56
N GLY A 287 -0.39 -19.04 0.62
CA GLY A 287 -0.88 -19.75 1.82
C GLY A 287 -0.83 -21.27 1.78
N TRP A 288 -0.46 -21.85 0.65
CA TRP A 288 -0.10 -23.24 0.44
C TRP A 288 0.61 -23.33 -0.91
N LEU A 289 1.39 -24.39 -1.14
CA LEU A 289 2.22 -24.52 -2.34
C LEU A 289 2.04 -25.94 -2.93
N SER A 290 1.74 -26.06 -4.22
CA SER A 290 1.85 -27.35 -4.92
C SER A 290 3.27 -27.62 -5.38
N SER A 291 4.04 -26.56 -5.62
CA SER A 291 5.47 -26.63 -5.90
C SER A 291 6.18 -25.36 -5.41
N PRO A 292 7.52 -25.34 -5.30
CA PRO A 292 8.26 -24.17 -4.83
C PRO A 292 8.04 -22.91 -5.68
N GLU A 293 7.70 -23.06 -6.96
CA GLU A 293 7.40 -21.95 -7.86
C GLU A 293 6.15 -21.16 -7.43
N ASP A 294 5.21 -21.78 -6.71
CA ASP A 294 3.99 -21.15 -6.21
C ASP A 294 4.24 -20.04 -5.16
N VAL A 295 5.48 -19.91 -4.69
CA VAL A 295 5.89 -18.74 -3.90
C VAL A 295 5.73 -17.47 -4.73
N THR A 296 6.09 -17.49 -6.02
CA THR A 296 6.12 -16.29 -6.89
C THR A 296 5.11 -16.34 -8.03
N ALA A 297 4.80 -17.53 -8.55
CA ALA A 297 3.95 -17.71 -9.74
C ALA A 297 2.54 -17.11 -9.65
N PRO A 298 1.82 -17.08 -8.50
CA PRO A 298 0.50 -16.45 -8.43
C PRO A 298 0.55 -14.92 -8.61
N TRP A 299 1.72 -14.31 -8.39
CA TRP A 299 1.89 -12.87 -8.23
C TRP A 299 2.45 -12.19 -9.48
N THR A 300 2.72 -12.95 -10.54
CA THR A 300 3.17 -12.42 -11.84
C THR A 300 2.12 -11.55 -12.52
N VAL A 301 0.87 -11.60 -12.05
CA VAL A 301 -0.26 -10.77 -12.46
C VAL A 301 -0.08 -9.27 -12.22
N PHE A 302 0.94 -8.90 -11.44
CA PHE A 302 1.21 -7.51 -11.09
C PHE A 302 2.26 -6.84 -12.00
N GLY A 303 2.04 -5.54 -12.25
CA GLY A 303 2.98 -4.60 -12.82
C GLY A 303 2.97 -3.27 -12.06
N GLY A 304 3.84 -2.34 -12.45
CA GLY A 304 4.04 -1.08 -11.72
C GLY A 304 5.01 -1.28 -10.57
N ASP A 305 4.49 -1.40 -9.34
CA ASP A 305 5.28 -1.46 -8.10
C ASP A 305 6.24 -2.65 -8.02
N ASP A 306 7.33 -2.48 -7.26
CA ASP A 306 8.31 -3.53 -6.96
C ASP A 306 7.59 -4.66 -6.21
N THR A 307 7.44 -5.80 -6.87
CA THR A 307 6.68 -6.92 -6.33
C THR A 307 7.60 -8.03 -5.85
N PHE A 308 7.50 -8.34 -4.56
CA PHE A 308 8.18 -9.42 -3.86
C PHE A 308 7.17 -10.44 -3.36
N ALA A 309 7.64 -11.66 -3.15
CA ALA A 309 6.94 -12.70 -2.44
C ALA A 309 7.71 -13.09 -1.17
N LEU A 310 6.97 -13.42 -0.11
CA LEU A 310 7.53 -14.05 1.07
C LEU A 310 7.57 -15.56 0.85
N GLN A 311 8.77 -16.11 0.79
CA GLN A 311 9.02 -17.53 0.95
C GLN A 311 9.03 -17.85 2.45
N TRP A 312 8.24 -18.84 2.85
CA TRP A 312 8.19 -19.30 4.23
C TRP A 312 7.82 -20.79 4.27
N GLU A 313 8.57 -21.57 5.05
CA GLU A 313 8.28 -22.99 5.37
C GLU A 313 7.77 -23.82 4.17
N ILE A 314 8.51 -23.83 3.05
CA ILE A 314 8.09 -24.51 1.81
C ILE A 314 7.64 -25.96 2.09
N GLU A 315 8.43 -26.74 2.83
CA GLU A 315 8.10 -28.13 3.17
C GLU A 315 6.72 -28.25 3.85
N ALA A 316 6.43 -27.39 4.82
CA ALA A 316 5.15 -27.41 5.53
C ALA A 316 3.97 -26.99 4.64
N LEU A 317 4.20 -26.07 3.70
CA LEU A 317 3.18 -25.63 2.75
C LEU A 317 2.87 -26.67 1.67
N GLU A 318 3.86 -27.45 1.26
CA GLU A 318 3.68 -28.61 0.36
C GLU A 318 2.95 -29.76 1.06
N GLU A 319 3.34 -30.08 2.30
CA GLU A 319 2.60 -31.04 3.14
C GLU A 319 1.14 -30.63 3.31
N LEU A 320 0.89 -29.34 3.56
CA LEU A 320 -0.45 -28.79 3.63
C LEU A 320 -1.21 -28.97 2.30
N SER A 321 -0.62 -28.61 1.17
CA SER A 321 -1.25 -28.75 -0.15
C SER A 321 -1.66 -30.20 -0.45
N ASN A 322 -0.78 -31.15 -0.13
CA ASN A 322 -1.07 -32.59 -0.24
C ASN A 322 -2.23 -33.02 0.67
N ALA A 323 -2.28 -32.49 1.89
CA ALA A 323 -3.34 -32.77 2.84
C ALA A 323 -4.69 -32.19 2.38
N LEU A 324 -4.71 -30.96 1.87
CA LEU A 324 -5.91 -30.32 1.29
C LEU A 324 -6.41 -31.09 0.06
N SER A 325 -5.50 -31.50 -0.82
CA SER A 325 -5.82 -32.31 -2.01
C SER A 325 -6.38 -33.68 -1.64
N THR A 326 -5.87 -34.29 -0.57
CA THR A 326 -6.39 -35.55 -0.03
C THR A 326 -7.78 -35.35 0.58
N LEU A 327 -7.99 -34.26 1.32
CA LEU A 327 -9.28 -33.91 1.92
C LEU A 327 -10.35 -33.72 0.85
N LEU A 328 -10.02 -32.97 -0.22
CA LEU A 328 -10.90 -32.74 -1.36
C LEU A 328 -11.42 -34.06 -1.96
N LYS A 329 -10.53 -35.04 -2.14
CA LYS A 329 -10.86 -36.36 -2.71
C LYS A 329 -11.65 -37.26 -1.76
N THR A 330 -12.05 -36.77 -0.58
CA THR A 330 -12.89 -37.56 0.32
C THR A 330 -14.36 -37.41 -0.05
N GLN A 331 -15.07 -38.52 0.02
CA GLN A 331 -16.51 -38.57 -0.17
C GLN A 331 -17.34 -37.55 0.65
N VAL A 332 -16.85 -37.18 1.83
CA VAL A 332 -17.49 -36.22 2.71
C VAL A 332 -17.47 -34.82 2.11
N MET A 333 -16.35 -34.44 1.48
CA MET A 333 -16.22 -33.12 0.85
C MET A 333 -17.17 -32.97 -0.32
N HIS A 334 -17.39 -34.03 -1.12
CA HIS A 334 -18.37 -34.00 -2.22
C HIS A 334 -19.80 -33.73 -1.71
N ILE A 335 -20.19 -34.35 -0.59
CA ILE A 335 -21.52 -34.14 0.02
C ILE A 335 -21.62 -32.70 0.56
N LEU A 336 -20.60 -32.22 1.26
CA LEU A 336 -20.58 -30.87 1.82
C LEU A 336 -20.56 -29.78 0.74
N LYS A 337 -19.79 -29.98 -0.35
CA LYS A 337 -19.80 -29.12 -1.53
C LYS A 337 -21.20 -28.98 -2.11
N ALA A 338 -21.88 -30.12 -2.34
CA ALA A 338 -23.24 -30.13 -2.88
C ALA A 338 -24.24 -29.39 -1.96
N GLU A 339 -24.08 -29.50 -0.65
CA GLU A 339 -24.96 -28.87 0.31
C GLU A 339 -24.73 -27.35 0.47
N ILE A 340 -23.47 -26.92 0.45
CA ILE A 340 -23.09 -25.50 0.48
C ILE A 340 -23.59 -24.79 -0.78
N LEU A 341 -23.41 -25.40 -1.95
CA LEU A 341 -23.93 -24.86 -3.21
C LEU A 341 -25.47 -24.78 -3.24
N ARG A 342 -26.15 -25.68 -2.53
CA ARG A 342 -27.61 -25.62 -2.31
C ARG A 342 -28.04 -24.61 -1.25
N ARG A 343 -27.09 -23.93 -0.60
CA ARG A 343 -27.28 -22.95 0.49
C ARG A 343 -28.02 -23.51 1.70
N THR A 344 -27.89 -24.80 1.97
CA THR A 344 -28.47 -25.40 3.18
C THR A 344 -27.55 -25.19 4.39
N ILE A 345 -28.13 -25.14 5.58
CA ILE A 345 -27.41 -24.88 6.83
C ILE A 345 -26.47 -26.05 7.15
N LEU A 346 -25.16 -25.81 7.02
CA LEU A 346 -24.10 -26.79 7.27
C LEU A 346 -24.19 -27.46 8.66
N ALA A 347 -24.64 -26.71 9.67
CA ALA A 347 -24.72 -27.17 11.06
C ALA A 347 -25.55 -28.46 11.22
N THR A 348 -26.64 -28.59 10.45
CA THR A 348 -27.51 -29.78 10.50
C THR A 348 -26.84 -30.98 9.85
N LEU A 349 -26.12 -30.78 8.74
CA LEU A 349 -25.44 -31.87 8.01
C LEU A 349 -24.21 -32.39 8.76
N MET A 350 -23.45 -31.52 9.42
CA MET A 350 -22.26 -31.90 10.22
C MET A 350 -22.63 -32.90 11.32
N SER A 351 -23.83 -32.80 11.90
CA SER A 351 -24.34 -33.74 12.92
C SER A 351 -24.75 -35.11 12.37
N SER A 352 -24.96 -35.23 11.05
CA SER A 352 -25.40 -36.47 10.38
C SER A 352 -24.26 -37.30 9.78
N LEU A 353 -23.03 -36.79 9.81
CA LEU A 353 -21.86 -37.47 9.27
C LEU A 353 -21.40 -38.62 10.18
N ALA A 354 -21.02 -39.75 9.58
CA ALA A 354 -20.57 -40.93 10.31
C ALA A 354 -19.26 -40.66 11.09
N PRO A 355 -19.04 -41.24 12.28
CA PRO A 355 -17.82 -41.04 13.07
C PRO A 355 -16.52 -41.30 12.30
N LEU A 356 -16.52 -42.26 11.37
CA LEU A 356 -15.34 -42.59 10.54
C LEU A 356 -14.98 -41.49 9.53
N ALA A 357 -15.98 -40.73 9.04
CA ALA A 357 -15.77 -39.57 8.20
C ALA A 357 -15.06 -38.44 8.97
N TRP A 358 -15.45 -38.23 10.23
CA TRP A 358 -14.79 -37.28 11.14
C TRP A 358 -13.35 -37.64 11.45
N LEU A 359 -13.04 -38.93 11.61
CA LEU A 359 -11.67 -39.38 11.87
C LEU A 359 -10.70 -39.04 10.72
N LYS A 360 -11.12 -39.21 9.46
CA LYS A 360 -10.27 -38.86 8.30
C LYS A 360 -10.01 -37.35 8.19
N ILE A 361 -11.02 -36.54 8.50
CA ILE A 361 -10.88 -35.07 8.57
C ILE A 361 -9.96 -34.70 9.73
N GLY A 362 -10.13 -35.33 10.89
CA GLY A 362 -9.28 -35.13 12.08
C GLY A 362 -7.80 -35.36 11.77
N GLN A 363 -7.44 -36.44 11.06
CA GLN A 363 -6.02 -36.71 10.72
C GLN A 363 -5.34 -35.62 9.86
N ILE A 364 -6.10 -34.97 8.98
CA ILE A 364 -5.60 -33.86 8.13
C ILE A 364 -5.47 -32.57 8.95
N ILE A 365 -6.34 -32.39 9.94
CA ILE A 365 -6.37 -31.22 10.81
C ILE A 365 -5.33 -31.31 11.92
N ASP A 366 -5.23 -32.46 12.59
CA ASP A 366 -4.38 -32.70 13.75
C ASP A 366 -2.88 -32.64 13.43
N ASN A 367 -2.47 -32.62 12.16
CA ASN A 367 -1.05 -32.56 11.79
C ASN A 367 -0.71 -31.46 10.74
N PRO A 368 -0.91 -31.60 9.40
CA PRO A 368 -0.44 -30.57 8.45
C PRO A 368 -1.07 -29.17 8.63
N TRP A 369 -2.40 -29.08 8.78
CA TRP A 369 -3.09 -27.78 8.86
C TRP A 369 -2.72 -27.01 10.13
N MET A 370 -2.83 -27.65 11.30
CA MET A 370 -2.52 -26.98 12.57
C MET A 370 -1.04 -26.61 12.68
N ASN A 371 -0.13 -27.46 12.16
CA ASN A 371 1.29 -27.14 12.10
C ASN A 371 1.55 -25.93 11.19
N ALA A 372 1.04 -25.94 9.96
CA ALA A 372 1.21 -24.82 9.02
C ALA A 372 0.60 -23.52 9.55
N LYS A 373 -0.56 -23.58 10.21
CA LYS A 373 -1.19 -22.42 10.87
C LYS A 373 -0.34 -21.86 12.01
N ALA A 374 0.26 -22.71 12.84
CA ALA A 374 1.17 -22.27 13.91
C ALA A 374 2.46 -21.64 13.34
N LEU A 375 2.98 -22.18 12.24
CA LEU A 375 4.11 -21.60 11.51
C LEU A 375 3.74 -20.25 10.87
N ALA A 376 2.52 -20.11 10.34
CA ALA A 376 2.02 -18.86 9.79
C ALA A 376 2.02 -17.73 10.82
N ALA A 377 1.62 -18.02 12.07
CA ALA A 377 1.67 -17.05 13.16
C ALA A 377 3.09 -16.60 13.49
N LYS A 378 4.06 -17.52 13.52
CA LYS A 378 5.48 -17.20 13.71
C LYS A 378 6.05 -16.38 12.57
N ALA A 379 5.77 -16.77 11.32
CA ALA A 379 6.16 -16.03 10.12
C ALA A 379 5.57 -14.63 10.11
N GLY A 380 4.32 -14.47 10.55
CA GLY A 380 3.66 -13.18 10.70
C GLY A 380 4.36 -12.29 11.72
N ALA A 381 4.68 -12.81 12.91
CA ALA A 381 5.43 -12.07 13.92
C ALA A 381 6.80 -11.59 13.39
N ILE A 382 7.56 -12.47 12.75
CA ILE A 382 8.85 -12.13 12.14
C ILE A 382 8.69 -11.11 11.02
N LEU A 383 7.66 -11.25 10.17
CA LEU A 383 7.37 -10.29 9.11
C LEU A 383 7.03 -8.91 9.68
N GLY A 384 6.21 -8.83 10.73
CA GLY A 384 5.92 -7.59 11.43
C GLY A 384 7.20 -6.91 11.93
N ASP A 385 8.12 -7.70 12.48
CA ASP A 385 9.45 -7.28 12.94
C ASP A 385 10.32 -6.70 11.80
N LEU A 386 10.31 -7.35 10.62
CA LEU A 386 11.02 -6.89 9.42
C LEU A 386 10.41 -5.59 8.87
N LEU A 387 9.08 -5.51 8.86
CA LEU A 387 8.34 -4.33 8.42
C LEU A 387 8.63 -3.12 9.33
N ALA A 388 8.60 -3.31 10.66
CA ALA A 388 8.96 -2.27 11.64
C ALA A 388 10.40 -1.78 11.46
N LYS A 389 11.33 -2.69 11.15
CA LYS A 389 12.75 -2.38 10.83
C LYS A 389 12.96 -1.75 9.46
N ARG A 390 11.90 -1.49 8.69
CA ARG A 390 11.96 -0.81 7.38
C ARG A 390 12.90 -1.51 6.41
N VAL A 391 12.83 -2.84 6.32
CA VAL A 391 13.73 -3.60 5.43
C VAL A 391 13.63 -3.19 3.95
N PHE A 392 12.43 -2.81 3.51
CA PHE A 392 12.17 -2.27 2.17
C PHE A 392 12.54 -0.79 2.00
N GLY A 393 13.19 -0.21 3.01
CA GLY A 393 13.45 1.22 3.15
C GLY A 393 12.22 1.98 3.64
N THR A 394 12.20 3.29 3.40
CA THR A 394 11.13 4.21 3.84
C THR A 394 9.98 4.32 2.83
N ARG A 395 9.77 3.28 2.01
CA ARG A 395 8.71 3.19 1.00
C ARG A 395 7.39 2.63 1.56
N PRO A 396 6.22 3.03 1.00
CA PRO A 396 4.94 2.43 1.32
C PRO A 396 4.87 0.96 0.89
N VAL A 397 4.31 0.11 1.75
CA VAL A 397 4.19 -1.34 1.50
C VAL A 397 2.73 -1.75 1.33
N THR A 398 2.40 -2.35 0.20
CA THR A 398 1.13 -3.06 -0.05
C THR A 398 1.29 -4.53 0.30
N LEU A 399 0.40 -5.09 1.12
CA LEU A 399 0.42 -6.49 1.50
C LEU A 399 -0.70 -7.24 0.78
N THR A 400 -0.41 -8.41 0.21
CA THR A 400 -1.41 -9.23 -0.48
C THR A 400 -1.19 -10.70 -0.17
N GLY A 401 -2.23 -11.42 0.23
CA GLY A 401 -2.09 -12.85 0.49
C GLY A 401 -3.41 -13.59 0.42
N TYR A 402 -3.33 -14.90 0.23
CA TYR A 402 -4.48 -15.80 0.29
C TYR A 402 -4.23 -16.93 1.28
N SER A 403 -5.30 -17.55 1.79
CA SER A 403 -5.23 -18.71 2.70
C SER A 403 -4.31 -18.42 3.91
N LEU A 404 -3.44 -19.33 4.33
CA LEU A 404 -2.50 -19.09 5.44
C LEU A 404 -1.52 -17.94 5.18
N GLY A 405 -1.26 -17.58 3.92
CA GLY A 405 -0.42 -16.42 3.59
C GLY A 405 -1.10 -15.10 3.95
N SER A 406 -2.43 -15.06 3.83
CA SER A 406 -3.21 -13.95 4.38
C SER A 406 -3.22 -13.94 5.91
N LEU A 407 -3.12 -15.11 6.56
CA LEU A 407 -2.96 -15.21 8.01
C LEU A 407 -1.57 -14.71 8.46
N VAL A 408 -0.49 -15.02 7.73
CA VAL A 408 0.85 -14.44 7.97
C VAL A 408 0.78 -12.91 7.98
N ILE A 409 0.10 -12.32 6.99
CA ILE A 409 -0.08 -10.86 6.91
C ILE A 409 -0.93 -10.35 8.08
N PHE A 410 -2.03 -11.03 8.40
CA PHE A 410 -2.91 -10.67 9.51
C PHE A 410 -2.15 -10.64 10.85
N GLU A 411 -1.34 -11.65 11.12
CA GLU A 411 -0.50 -11.75 12.32
C GLU A 411 0.62 -10.69 12.33
N ALA A 412 1.22 -10.39 11.17
CA ALA A 412 2.18 -9.30 11.03
C ALA A 412 1.56 -7.93 11.34
N LEU A 413 0.33 -7.69 10.89
CA LEU A 413 -0.39 -6.44 11.14
C LEU A 413 -0.80 -6.31 12.61
N GLN A 414 -1.23 -7.40 13.25
CA GLN A 414 -1.48 -7.42 14.69
C GLN A 414 -0.21 -7.10 15.49
N HIS A 415 0.92 -7.69 15.11
CA HIS A 415 2.21 -7.38 15.73
C HIS A 415 2.55 -5.89 15.57
N LEU A 416 2.45 -5.33 14.37
CA LEU A 416 2.64 -3.90 14.12
C LEU A 416 1.66 -3.03 14.91
N ALA A 417 0.41 -3.48 15.12
CA ALA A 417 -0.60 -2.72 15.84
C ALA A 417 -0.24 -2.53 17.31
N SER A 418 0.51 -3.49 17.87
CA SER A 418 1.02 -3.45 19.25
C SER A 418 2.23 -2.53 19.45
N LEU A 419 2.87 -2.07 18.37
CA LEU A 419 4.04 -1.18 18.42
C LEU A 419 3.64 0.30 18.51
N PRO A 420 4.55 1.18 18.98
CA PRO A 420 4.28 2.62 19.04
C PRO A 420 3.89 3.22 17.68
N PRO A 421 2.92 4.16 17.61
CA PRO A 421 2.51 4.80 16.37
C PRO A 421 3.63 5.46 15.57
N SER A 422 4.66 5.98 16.24
CA SER A 422 5.83 6.59 15.61
C SER A 422 6.61 5.65 14.68
N GLU A 423 6.50 4.33 14.90
CA GLU A 423 7.19 3.32 14.10
C GLU A 423 6.34 2.82 12.92
N THR A 424 5.00 2.89 13.04
CA THR A 424 4.08 2.15 12.16
C THR A 424 3.17 3.03 11.29
N THR A 425 2.90 4.28 11.67
CA THR A 425 1.87 5.16 11.06
C THR A 425 2.07 5.43 9.56
N HIS A 426 3.28 5.29 9.03
CA HIS A 426 3.64 5.65 7.65
C HIS A 426 4.02 4.47 6.76
N LEU A 427 3.76 3.23 7.19
CA LEU A 427 4.32 2.04 6.55
C LEU A 427 3.37 1.36 5.56
N ILE A 428 2.16 1.03 6.01
CA ILE A 428 1.26 0.15 5.26
C ILE A 428 0.37 0.97 4.33
N GLN A 429 0.50 0.73 3.03
CA GLN A 429 -0.28 1.36 1.97
C GLN A 429 -1.67 0.75 1.87
N ASP A 430 -1.76 -0.46 1.34
CA ASP A 430 -3.01 -1.20 1.15
C ASP A 430 -2.83 -2.65 1.61
N VAL A 431 -3.91 -3.33 1.97
CA VAL A 431 -3.91 -4.72 2.42
C VAL A 431 -5.03 -5.49 1.70
N PHE A 432 -4.68 -6.59 1.03
CA PHE A 432 -5.63 -7.46 0.34
C PHE A 432 -5.51 -8.89 0.87
N LEU A 433 -6.51 -9.33 1.63
CA LEU A 433 -6.54 -10.65 2.28
C LEU A 433 -7.64 -11.50 1.64
N PHE A 434 -7.31 -12.71 1.22
CA PHE A 434 -8.25 -13.61 0.55
C PHE A 434 -8.36 -14.96 1.26
N GLY A 435 -9.60 -15.44 1.48
CA GLY A 435 -9.83 -16.74 2.11
C GLY A 435 -9.18 -16.87 3.48
N THR A 436 -9.17 -15.79 4.25
CA THR A 436 -8.37 -15.67 5.48
C THR A 436 -8.89 -16.55 6.61
N PRO A 437 -8.08 -17.52 7.11
CA PRO A 437 -8.46 -18.41 8.20
C PRO A 437 -8.27 -17.74 9.58
N ALA A 438 -8.78 -16.51 9.73
CA ALA A 438 -8.74 -15.73 10.96
C ALA A 438 -10.17 -15.37 11.43
N PRO A 439 -10.37 -15.13 12.74
CA PRO A 439 -11.63 -14.64 13.26
C PRO A 439 -12.06 -13.29 12.66
N THR A 440 -13.34 -12.95 12.81
CA THR A 440 -13.95 -11.67 12.43
C THR A 440 -14.01 -10.65 13.57
N ASP A 441 -13.23 -10.87 14.65
CA ASP A 441 -13.24 -10.07 15.88
C ASP A 441 -13.05 -8.56 15.60
N PRO A 442 -14.07 -7.71 15.86
CA PRO A 442 -14.05 -6.32 15.43
C PRO A 442 -12.92 -5.47 16.02
N ASP A 443 -12.47 -5.76 17.24
CA ASP A 443 -11.38 -5.07 17.93
C ASP A 443 -10.04 -5.30 17.22
N VAL A 444 -9.74 -6.55 16.85
CA VAL A 444 -8.53 -6.91 16.09
C VAL A 444 -8.54 -6.23 14.72
N TRP A 445 -9.64 -6.34 13.98
CA TRP A 445 -9.76 -5.72 12.65
C TRP A 445 -9.73 -4.19 12.71
N ALA A 446 -10.27 -3.56 13.76
CA ALA A 446 -10.17 -2.11 13.97
C ALA A 446 -8.73 -1.66 14.22
N SER A 447 -7.96 -2.45 14.99
CA SER A 447 -6.53 -2.17 15.24
C SER A 447 -5.70 -2.26 13.94
N ILE A 448 -5.98 -3.25 13.11
CA ILE A 448 -5.36 -3.38 11.78
C ILE A 448 -5.80 -2.22 10.88
N ARG A 449 -7.09 -1.86 10.85
CA ARG A 449 -7.59 -0.78 10.00
C ARG A 449 -6.89 0.54 10.30
N ARG A 450 -6.62 0.86 11.56
CA ARG A 450 -5.90 2.08 11.97
C ARG A 450 -4.51 2.21 11.33
N LEU A 451 -3.81 1.08 11.15
CA LEU A 451 -2.46 1.05 10.58
C LEU A 451 -2.43 1.37 9.08
N VAL A 452 -3.41 0.87 8.34
CA VAL A 452 -3.43 0.92 6.87
C VAL A 452 -3.79 2.33 6.40
N ALA A 453 -2.97 2.92 5.54
CA ALA A 453 -3.23 4.27 5.01
C ALA A 453 -4.40 4.29 4.01
N GLY A 454 -4.38 3.38 3.06
CA GLY A 454 -5.38 3.24 2.01
C GLY A 454 -6.43 2.18 2.36
N ARG A 455 -6.55 1.18 1.50
CA ARG A 455 -7.63 0.18 1.49
C ARG A 455 -7.24 -1.06 2.28
N ILE A 456 -8.19 -1.63 3.01
CA ILE A 456 -8.10 -2.99 3.53
C ILE A 456 -9.28 -3.79 2.98
N VAL A 457 -8.96 -4.83 2.21
CA VAL A 457 -9.93 -5.68 1.52
C VAL A 457 -9.91 -7.07 2.13
N ASN A 458 -11.08 -7.52 2.59
CA ASN A 458 -11.37 -8.90 2.92
C ASN A 458 -12.10 -9.55 1.74
N GLY A 459 -11.38 -10.33 0.95
CA GLY A 459 -11.92 -11.18 -0.10
C GLY A 459 -12.36 -12.53 0.48
N TYR A 460 -13.66 -12.77 0.51
CA TYR A 460 -14.24 -13.98 1.12
C TYR A 460 -15.01 -14.80 0.09
N ALA A 461 -15.09 -16.10 0.31
CA ALA A 461 -15.86 -17.02 -0.53
C ALA A 461 -16.79 -17.84 0.34
N SER A 462 -18.09 -17.60 0.25
CA SER A 462 -19.09 -18.38 1.01
C SER A 462 -19.16 -19.84 0.57
N ASP A 463 -18.70 -20.14 -0.64
CA ASP A 463 -18.64 -21.48 -1.22
C ASP A 463 -17.31 -22.21 -0.93
N ASP A 464 -16.45 -21.67 -0.05
CA ASP A 464 -15.23 -22.32 0.41
C ASP A 464 -15.54 -23.40 1.47
N TYR A 465 -16.01 -24.54 0.99
CA TYR A 465 -16.39 -25.69 1.83
C TYR A 465 -15.22 -26.34 2.58
N ILE A 466 -14.00 -26.23 2.07
CA ILE A 466 -12.81 -26.77 2.75
C ILE A 466 -12.49 -25.91 3.97
N LEU A 467 -12.40 -24.58 3.79
CA LEU A 467 -12.16 -23.68 4.92
C LEU A 467 -13.28 -23.76 5.95
N ALA A 468 -14.53 -23.90 5.50
CA ALA A 468 -15.69 -24.13 6.35
C ALA A 468 -15.52 -25.35 7.27
N VAL A 469 -14.98 -26.46 6.78
CA VAL A 469 -14.74 -27.65 7.60
C VAL A 469 -13.56 -27.43 8.54
N LEU A 470 -12.44 -26.93 8.00
CA LEU A 470 -11.20 -26.74 8.75
C LEU A 470 -11.39 -25.80 9.95
N SER A 471 -12.09 -24.67 9.75
CA SER A 471 -12.29 -23.69 10.83
C SER A 471 -13.13 -24.22 12.00
N ARG A 472 -14.16 -25.01 11.69
CA ARG A 472 -15.09 -25.56 12.69
C ARG A 472 -14.45 -26.65 13.52
N VAL A 473 -13.59 -27.47 12.92
CA VAL A 473 -12.92 -28.55 13.65
C VAL A 473 -11.67 -28.04 14.38
N SER A 474 -10.96 -27.03 13.85
CA SER A 474 -9.72 -26.56 14.47
C SER A 474 -9.94 -25.65 15.67
N ASN A 475 -10.86 -24.69 15.58
CA ASN A 475 -11.03 -23.62 16.58
C ASN A 475 -12.46 -23.51 17.12
N ALA A 476 -13.40 -24.32 16.62
CA ALA A 476 -14.84 -24.18 16.88
C ALA A 476 -15.39 -22.75 16.60
N SER A 477 -14.67 -21.95 15.80
CA SER A 477 -15.06 -20.60 15.41
C SER A 477 -16.01 -20.67 14.22
N TRP A 478 -17.21 -20.11 14.40
CA TRP A 478 -18.26 -20.12 13.37
C TRP A 478 -18.14 -18.95 12.40
N GLU A 479 -17.50 -17.85 12.81
CA GLU A 479 -17.27 -16.67 11.98
C GLU A 479 -15.78 -16.56 11.64
N VAL A 480 -15.46 -16.74 10.35
CA VAL A 480 -14.10 -16.68 9.82
C VAL A 480 -14.10 -15.72 8.64
N ALA A 481 -13.13 -14.81 8.60
CA ALA A 481 -13.07 -13.72 7.62
C ALA A 481 -13.04 -14.21 6.16
N GLY A 482 -12.42 -15.37 5.90
CA GLY A 482 -12.41 -16.00 4.57
C GLY A 482 -13.77 -16.53 4.08
N LEU A 483 -14.77 -16.65 4.96
CA LEU A 483 -16.11 -17.16 4.66
C LEU A 483 -17.20 -16.10 4.80
N HIS A 484 -16.94 -15.06 5.58
CA HIS A 484 -17.92 -14.07 6.01
C HIS A 484 -17.38 -12.65 5.94
N PRO A 485 -18.25 -11.65 5.70
CA PRO A 485 -17.84 -10.25 5.77
C PRO A 485 -17.43 -9.85 7.20
N VAL A 486 -16.41 -8.99 7.30
CA VAL A 486 -15.96 -8.36 8.54
C VAL A 486 -16.67 -7.03 8.74
N ASN A 487 -17.42 -6.88 9.83
CA ASN A 487 -18.21 -5.69 10.11
C ASN A 487 -17.42 -4.60 10.85
N VAL A 488 -16.40 -4.04 10.20
CA VAL A 488 -15.60 -2.92 10.73
C VAL A 488 -15.57 -1.79 9.70
N LYS A 489 -15.84 -0.55 10.15
CA LYS A 489 -15.84 0.62 9.25
C LYS A 489 -14.45 0.81 8.63
N GLY A 490 -14.42 0.97 7.30
CA GLY A 490 -13.19 1.10 6.53
C GLY A 490 -12.61 -0.24 6.06
N VAL A 491 -13.21 -1.38 6.44
CA VAL A 491 -12.92 -2.69 5.84
C VAL A 491 -13.87 -2.94 4.67
N GLU A 492 -13.29 -3.16 3.49
CA GLU A 492 -14.02 -3.49 2.27
C GLU A 492 -14.19 -5.00 2.19
N ASN A 493 -15.43 -5.48 2.12
CA ASN A 493 -15.72 -6.90 1.96
C ASN A 493 -16.09 -7.19 0.51
N VAL A 494 -15.35 -8.09 -0.13
CA VAL A 494 -15.60 -8.48 -1.53
C VAL A 494 -15.89 -9.98 -1.57
N LEU A 495 -17.07 -10.32 -2.09
CA LEU A 495 -17.44 -11.72 -2.32
C LEU A 495 -16.75 -12.22 -3.60
N CYS A 496 -15.91 -13.23 -3.45
CA CYS A 496 -15.22 -13.90 -4.54
C CYS A 496 -16.05 -15.11 -5.01
N GLU A 497 -17.16 -14.86 -5.72
CA GLU A 497 -18.07 -15.91 -6.24
C GLU A 497 -17.36 -16.90 -7.17
N CYS A 498 -16.26 -16.49 -7.77
CA CYS A 498 -15.47 -17.32 -8.68
C CYS A 498 -14.62 -18.38 -7.96
N VAL A 499 -14.63 -18.43 -6.62
CA VAL A 499 -13.86 -19.39 -5.82
C VAL A 499 -14.80 -20.41 -5.19
N THR A 500 -14.75 -21.64 -5.67
CA THR A 500 -15.47 -22.79 -5.07
C THR A 500 -14.47 -23.75 -4.43
N GLY A 501 -14.38 -23.74 -3.09
CA GLY A 501 -13.41 -24.51 -2.32
C GLY A 501 -12.01 -23.89 -2.20
N HIS A 502 -11.35 -24.13 -1.06
CA HIS A 502 -10.12 -23.43 -0.66
C HIS A 502 -8.93 -23.57 -1.62
N ILE A 503 -8.84 -24.67 -2.35
CA ILE A 503 -7.73 -24.86 -3.30
C ILE A 503 -7.87 -23.96 -4.54
N MET A 504 -9.04 -23.40 -4.82
CA MET A 504 -9.22 -22.54 -6.00
C MET A 504 -8.57 -21.16 -5.83
N TRP A 505 -8.21 -20.74 -4.61
CA TRP A 505 -7.55 -19.46 -4.37
C TRP A 505 -6.28 -19.28 -5.20
N ARG A 506 -5.45 -20.32 -5.37
CA ARG A 506 -4.19 -20.26 -6.14
C ARG A 506 -4.39 -19.93 -7.62
N GLY A 507 -5.43 -20.48 -8.25
CA GLY A 507 -5.74 -20.24 -9.66
C GLY A 507 -6.54 -18.96 -9.87
N MET A 508 -7.32 -18.54 -8.87
CA MET A 508 -8.28 -17.44 -9.01
C MET A 508 -7.82 -16.12 -8.41
N ILE A 509 -6.69 -16.08 -7.69
CA ILE A 509 -6.24 -14.88 -6.97
C ILE A 509 -6.11 -13.65 -7.87
N GLY A 510 -5.59 -13.79 -9.10
CA GLY A 510 -5.51 -12.71 -10.07
C GLY A 510 -6.87 -12.17 -10.46
N LYS A 511 -7.87 -13.05 -10.64
CA LYS A 511 -9.25 -12.64 -10.92
C LYS A 511 -9.90 -11.96 -9.72
N CYS A 512 -9.69 -12.48 -8.51
CA CYS A 512 -10.18 -11.88 -7.28
C CYS A 512 -9.62 -10.46 -7.08
N LEU A 513 -8.32 -10.28 -7.31
CA LEU A 513 -7.66 -8.97 -7.27
C LEU A 513 -8.18 -8.01 -8.35
N GLU A 514 -8.46 -8.50 -9.55
CA GLU A 514 -9.08 -7.70 -10.62
C GLU A 514 -10.48 -7.20 -10.19
N VAL A 515 -11.32 -8.09 -9.64
CA VAL A 515 -12.67 -7.76 -9.14
C VAL A 515 -12.61 -6.72 -8.01
N CYS A 516 -11.60 -6.80 -7.15
CA CYS A 516 -11.38 -5.82 -6.07
C CYS A 516 -10.82 -4.48 -6.57
N GLY A 517 -10.46 -4.35 -7.86
CA GLY A 517 -9.77 -3.18 -8.38
C GLY A 517 -8.42 -2.94 -7.70
N ALA A 518 -7.66 -4.01 -7.43
CA ALA A 518 -6.33 -3.89 -6.85
C ALA A 518 -5.37 -3.16 -7.81
N PRO A 519 -4.53 -2.22 -7.32
CA PRO A 519 -3.67 -1.43 -8.18
C PRO A 519 -2.59 -2.29 -8.86
N GLY A 520 -2.24 -1.97 -10.11
CA GLY A 520 -1.16 -2.65 -10.84
C GLY A 520 -1.50 -4.04 -11.38
N ILE A 521 -2.79 -4.42 -11.45
CA ILE A 521 -3.20 -5.67 -12.11
C ILE A 521 -3.03 -5.56 -13.63
N VAL A 522 -2.34 -6.54 -14.23
CA VAL A 522 -2.17 -6.68 -15.68
C VAL A 522 -3.16 -7.72 -16.19
N LYS A 523 -4.20 -7.27 -16.91
CA LYS A 523 -5.32 -8.12 -17.33
C LYS A 523 -4.90 -9.34 -18.15
N SER A 524 -3.94 -9.19 -19.07
CA SER A 524 -3.43 -10.30 -19.87
C SER A 524 -2.78 -11.40 -19.03
N GLU A 525 -2.06 -11.04 -17.97
CA GLU A 525 -1.44 -12.00 -17.06
C GLU A 525 -2.49 -12.72 -16.20
N VAL A 526 -3.57 -12.02 -15.83
CA VAL A 526 -4.71 -12.64 -15.14
C VAL A 526 -5.39 -13.68 -16.05
N GLU A 527 -5.60 -13.35 -17.32
CA GLU A 527 -6.18 -14.28 -18.30
C GLU A 527 -5.30 -15.53 -18.48
N VAL A 528 -3.97 -15.37 -18.52
CA VAL A 528 -3.01 -16.48 -18.57
C VAL A 528 -3.13 -17.34 -17.32
N GLN A 529 -3.11 -16.75 -16.12
CA GLN A 529 -3.25 -17.48 -14.85
C GLN A 529 -4.56 -18.29 -14.81
N MET A 530 -5.68 -17.69 -15.24
CA MET A 530 -6.96 -18.40 -15.28
C MET A 530 -6.93 -19.59 -16.24
N LYS A 531 -6.37 -19.40 -17.45
CA LYS A 531 -6.33 -20.44 -18.47
C LYS A 531 -5.38 -21.59 -18.12
N GLU A 532 -4.23 -21.27 -17.56
CA GLU A 532 -3.14 -22.24 -17.34
C GLU A 532 -3.18 -22.90 -15.96
N VAL A 533 -3.83 -22.27 -14.98
CA VAL A 533 -3.90 -22.77 -13.60
C VAL A 533 -5.33 -23.07 -13.18
N ALA A 534 -6.22 -22.08 -13.21
CA ALA A 534 -7.58 -22.26 -12.68
C ALA A 534 -8.39 -23.32 -13.46
N VAL A 535 -8.41 -23.22 -14.80
CA VAL A 535 -9.19 -24.15 -15.65
C VAL A 535 -8.70 -25.59 -15.52
N PRO A 536 -7.39 -25.90 -15.53
CA PRO A 536 -6.90 -27.25 -15.24
C PRO A 536 -7.30 -27.76 -13.85
N MET A 537 -7.18 -26.91 -12.82
CA MET A 537 -7.56 -27.29 -11.45
C MET A 537 -9.06 -27.63 -11.35
N GLU A 538 -9.94 -26.83 -11.97
CA GLU A 538 -11.38 -27.11 -12.03
C GLU A 538 -11.66 -28.47 -12.68
N LYS A 539 -11.02 -28.75 -13.82
CA LYS A 539 -11.17 -30.02 -14.53
C LYS A 539 -10.68 -31.21 -13.72
N GLU A 540 -9.58 -31.06 -12.97
CA GLU A 540 -9.08 -32.12 -12.09
C GLU A 540 -10.07 -32.41 -10.95
N ILE A 541 -10.66 -31.37 -10.37
CA ILE A 541 -11.72 -31.50 -9.35
C ILE A 541 -12.92 -32.25 -9.94
N GLU A 542 -13.45 -31.80 -11.09
CA GLU A 542 -14.59 -32.43 -11.77
C GLU A 542 -14.32 -33.89 -12.17
N MET A 543 -13.14 -34.19 -12.70
CA MET A 543 -12.77 -35.55 -13.08
C MET A 543 -12.65 -36.46 -11.86
N SER A 544 -12.12 -35.97 -10.74
CA SER A 544 -12.05 -36.73 -9.49
C SER A 544 -13.44 -37.08 -8.94
N GLU A 545 -14.39 -36.16 -9.10
CA GLU A 545 -15.80 -36.34 -8.73
C GLU A 545 -16.47 -37.43 -9.58
N GLU A 546 -16.27 -37.40 -10.90
CA GLU A 546 -16.84 -38.42 -11.80
C GLU A 546 -16.32 -39.84 -11.51
N VAL A 547 -15.03 -39.99 -11.23
CA VAL A 547 -14.42 -41.29 -10.92
C VAL A 547 -15.02 -41.86 -9.65
N GLU A 548 -15.19 -41.03 -8.61
CA GLU A 548 -15.74 -41.47 -7.35
C GLU A 548 -17.24 -41.82 -7.48
N GLN A 549 -17.99 -41.07 -8.28
CA GLN A 549 -19.39 -41.38 -8.59
C GLN A 549 -19.55 -42.69 -9.36
N LYS A 550 -18.72 -42.95 -10.38
CA LYS A 550 -18.71 -44.21 -11.13
C LYS A 550 -18.30 -45.40 -10.26
N SER A 551 -17.37 -45.21 -9.33
CA SER A 551 -16.96 -46.27 -8.39
C SER A 551 -18.10 -46.73 -7.47
N LYS A 552 -18.99 -45.81 -7.09
CA LYS A 552 -20.21 -46.13 -6.31
C LYS A 552 -21.25 -46.90 -7.11
N GLU A 553 -21.51 -46.49 -8.35
CA GLU A 553 -22.45 -47.21 -9.23
C GLU A 553 -21.97 -48.65 -9.45
N GLY A 554 -20.66 -48.85 -9.63
CA GLY A 554 -20.05 -50.18 -9.72
C GLY A 554 -20.12 -51.01 -8.42
N ALA A 555 -19.94 -50.39 -7.25
CA ALA A 555 -20.04 -51.08 -5.95
C ALA A 555 -21.49 -51.40 -5.56
N SER A 556 -22.45 -50.56 -5.93
CA SER A 556 -23.89 -50.82 -5.70
C SER A 556 -24.45 -51.94 -6.59
N ASN A 557 -23.91 -52.11 -7.81
CA ASN A 557 -24.29 -53.18 -8.74
C ASN A 557 -23.63 -54.54 -8.43
N SER A 558 -22.57 -54.60 -7.63
CA SER A 558 -21.89 -55.85 -7.26
C SER A 558 -22.35 -56.44 -5.92
N GLY A 559 -23.05 -55.66 -5.08
CA GLY A 559 -23.62 -56.11 -3.80
C GLY A 559 -25.04 -56.73 -3.89
N GLY A 560 -25.59 -56.88 -5.09
CA GLY A 560 -26.95 -57.38 -5.35
C GLY A 560 -27.03 -58.78 -5.98
N ARG A 561 -25.99 -59.63 -5.83
CA ARG A 561 -26.02 -61.03 -6.27
C ARG A 561 -25.83 -62.01 -5.12
#